data_AF-A0A6L9S531-F1
#
_entry.id   AF-A0A6L9S531-F1
#
_cell.length_a   1.000
_cell.length_b   1.000
_cell.length_c   1.000
_cell.angle_alpha   90.00
_cell.angle_beta   90.00
_cell.angle_gamma   90.00
#
_symmetry.space_group_name_H-M   'P 1'
#
loop_
_entity.id
_entity.type
_entity.pdbx_description
1 polymer ?
#
loop_
_entity_poly.entity_id
_entity_poly.type
_entity_poly.pdbx_seq_one_letter_code
_entity_poly.pdbx_strand_id
1 'polypeptide(L)'
;MTDEQHEPEGSVETPVVRDRRRIDPETGELREPDAEPVPVAESDAPAAEGLASEGTGSDGADDALAQARAEAAERLDDLRRLQAEYVNYRRRVERDRETVREAAKAEVLTGLLDVLDDIGRAREHGDLTGAFRAVGEALEAAVNKAGLEQYGEPGDEFDPTIHEALMHSYDDTVDVVTCTQILQPGYRVGDRILRAARVAVAEPTEALTDQQSADAASDDEVDSAEPDN
;
A
#
# COMPACT_ATOMS: atom_id res chain seq x y z
N MET A 1 -45.48 -23.09 62.46
CA MET A 1 -46.03 -23.21 61.10
C MET A 1 -44.82 -23.22 60.18
N THR A 2 -44.54 -24.41 59.69
CA THR A 2 -43.46 -24.83 58.78
C THR A 2 -43.64 -24.26 57.38
N ASP A 3 -42.51 -23.99 56.72
CA ASP A 3 -42.22 -24.08 55.28
C ASP A 3 -40.71 -23.79 55.20
N GLU A 4 -39.76 -24.69 54.98
CA GLU A 4 -39.59 -25.82 54.06
C GLU A 4 -39.86 -25.50 52.60
N GLN A 5 -38.76 -25.40 51.83
CA GLN A 5 -38.56 -25.55 50.37
C GLN A 5 -37.56 -24.47 49.90
N HIS A 6 -36.56 -24.70 49.05
CA HIS A 6 -36.02 -25.87 48.35
C HIS A 6 -34.79 -25.30 47.61
N GLU A 7 -33.60 -25.86 47.80
CA GLU A 7 -32.45 -25.54 46.94
C GLU A 7 -32.71 -26.05 45.51
N PRO A 8 -32.05 -25.46 44.51
CA PRO A 8 -31.17 -26.32 43.75
C PRO A 8 -29.77 -25.73 43.60
N GLU A 9 -28.79 -26.47 44.11
CA GLU A 9 -27.37 -26.33 43.76
C GLU A 9 -27.21 -26.56 42.24
N GLY A 10 -26.95 -25.49 41.51
CA GLY A 10 -26.52 -25.53 40.12
C GLY A 10 -25.01 -25.36 40.06
N SER A 11 -24.27 -26.47 40.16
CA SER A 11 -22.84 -26.52 39.85
C SER A 11 -22.61 -26.14 38.39
N VAL A 12 -22.21 -24.90 38.13
CA VAL A 12 -21.75 -24.47 36.80
C VAL A 12 -20.36 -25.06 36.59
N GLU A 13 -20.31 -26.29 36.09
CA GLU A 13 -19.07 -26.93 35.67
C GLU A 13 -18.58 -26.22 34.41
N THR A 14 -17.72 -25.22 34.59
CA THR A 14 -17.05 -24.55 33.47
C THR A 14 -16.15 -25.56 32.76
N PRO A 15 -16.25 -25.73 31.43
CA PRO A 15 -15.44 -26.69 30.72
C PRO A 15 -13.94 -26.32 30.84
N VAL A 16 -13.14 -27.24 31.40
CA VAL A 16 -11.69 -27.09 31.51
C VAL A 16 -11.07 -27.35 30.13
N VAL A 17 -10.84 -26.29 29.37
CA VAL A 17 -10.13 -26.36 28.09
C VAL A 17 -8.63 -26.49 28.37
N ARG A 18 -8.10 -27.71 28.25
CA ARG A 18 -6.66 -27.96 28.31
C ARG A 18 -6.03 -27.64 26.96
N ASP A 19 -5.62 -26.39 26.77
CA ASP A 19 -4.86 -25.98 25.59
C ASP A 19 -3.48 -26.66 25.60
N ARG A 20 -3.14 -27.34 24.50
CA ARG A 20 -1.86 -28.04 24.31
C ARG A 20 -0.85 -27.22 23.51
N ARG A 21 -1.15 -25.95 23.22
CA ARG A 21 -0.22 -25.07 22.51
C ARG A 21 1.02 -24.83 23.37
N ARG A 22 2.19 -24.91 22.74
CA ARG A 22 3.51 -24.63 23.34
C ARG A 22 3.78 -23.12 23.50
N ILE A 23 2.83 -22.29 23.07
CA ILE A 23 2.93 -20.84 22.95
C ILE A 23 1.70 -20.24 23.65
N ASP A 24 1.93 -19.28 24.54
CA ASP A 24 0.87 -18.59 25.27
C ASP A 24 0.10 -17.61 24.36
N PRO A 25 -1.25 -17.64 24.32
CA PRO A 25 -2.03 -16.82 23.40
C PRO A 25 -2.05 -15.32 23.72
N GLU A 26 -1.69 -14.89 24.94
CA GLU A 26 -1.67 -13.46 25.30
C GLU A 26 -0.28 -12.82 25.16
N THR A 27 0.79 -13.60 25.37
CA THR A 27 2.17 -13.08 25.38
C THR A 27 3.04 -13.57 24.23
N GLY A 28 2.66 -14.64 23.52
CA GLY A 28 3.36 -15.13 22.33
C GLY A 28 4.70 -15.82 22.61
N GLU A 29 5.06 -16.07 23.88
CA GLU A 29 6.32 -16.70 24.26
C GLU A 29 6.21 -18.24 24.39
N LEU A 30 7.33 -18.94 24.18
CA LEU A 30 7.44 -20.40 24.27
C LEU A 30 7.53 -20.87 25.73
N ARG A 31 6.64 -21.79 26.13
CA ARG A 31 6.66 -22.38 27.47
C ARG A 31 7.72 -23.48 27.56
N GLU A 32 8.80 -23.24 28.29
CA GLU A 32 9.76 -24.29 28.66
C GLU A 32 9.20 -25.14 29.83
N PRO A 33 9.23 -26.48 29.75
CA PRO A 33 8.79 -27.31 30.87
C PRO A 33 9.88 -27.37 31.94
N ASP A 34 9.49 -27.13 33.19
CA ASP A 34 10.30 -27.35 34.40
C ASP A 34 10.91 -28.75 34.40
N ALA A 35 12.24 -28.80 34.55
CA ALA A 35 13.00 -30.01 34.78
C ALA A 35 13.14 -30.23 36.29
N GLU A 36 12.49 -31.28 36.83
CA GLU A 36 12.88 -31.87 38.11
C GLU A 36 13.47 -33.27 37.90
N PRO A 37 14.54 -33.64 38.64
CA PRO A 37 15.34 -34.84 38.38
C PRO A 37 14.75 -36.08 39.07
N VAL A 38 14.77 -37.22 38.39
CA VAL A 38 14.41 -38.53 38.95
C VAL A 38 15.69 -39.35 39.18
N PRO A 39 15.91 -39.97 40.37
CA PRO A 39 17.19 -40.57 40.73
C PRO A 39 17.40 -41.96 40.12
N VAL A 40 18.69 -42.31 40.03
CA VAL A 40 19.27 -43.56 39.51
C VAL A 40 18.97 -44.74 40.44
N ALA A 41 18.61 -45.90 39.89
CA ALA A 41 18.70 -47.18 40.56
C ALA A 41 19.29 -48.23 39.60
N GLU A 42 20.50 -48.69 39.90
CA GLU A 42 21.10 -49.88 39.32
C GLU A 42 20.35 -51.13 39.80
N SER A 43 20.10 -52.08 38.90
CA SER A 43 19.87 -53.47 39.25
C SER A 43 20.44 -54.38 38.16
N ASP A 44 21.14 -55.39 38.68
CA ASP A 44 22.00 -56.39 38.05
C ASP A 44 21.29 -57.34 37.06
N ALA A 45 22.09 -57.95 36.18
CA ALA A 45 21.67 -58.82 35.07
C ALA A 45 21.13 -60.21 35.53
N PRO A 46 20.57 -61.05 34.63
CA PRO A 46 21.44 -61.92 33.83
C PRO A 46 21.01 -62.15 32.37
N ALA A 47 21.97 -62.64 31.61
CA ALA A 47 21.88 -63.05 30.23
C ALA A 47 20.78 -64.10 29.95
N ALA A 48 20.07 -63.91 28.84
CA ALA A 48 19.42 -64.98 28.10
C ALA A 48 19.95 -64.93 26.66
N GLU A 49 20.92 -65.80 26.37
CA GLU A 49 21.24 -66.21 25.00
C GLU A 49 20.04 -66.97 24.41
N GLY A 50 19.81 -66.76 23.12
CA GLY A 50 19.00 -67.66 22.29
C GLY A 50 17.63 -67.11 21.94
N LEU A 51 17.57 -66.42 20.79
CA LEU A 51 16.84 -66.89 19.62
C LEU A 51 17.15 -65.93 18.46
N ALA A 52 18.10 -66.33 17.63
CA ALA A 52 18.19 -65.83 16.28
C ALA A 52 16.87 -66.16 15.58
N SER A 53 16.10 -65.11 15.26
CA SER A 53 15.12 -65.14 14.19
C SER A 53 15.68 -64.25 13.09
N GLU A 54 16.55 -64.83 12.26
CA GLU A 54 16.82 -64.26 10.96
C GLU A 54 15.59 -64.43 10.06
N GLY A 55 15.22 -63.32 9.41
CA GLY A 55 14.82 -63.33 8.02
C GLY A 55 13.38 -63.73 7.73
N THR A 56 12.46 -62.77 7.80
CA THR A 56 11.35 -62.60 6.81
C THR A 56 10.47 -61.36 7.08
N GLY A 57 10.73 -60.55 8.11
CA GLY A 57 9.92 -59.36 8.43
C GLY A 57 10.60 -57.98 8.28
N SER A 58 11.90 -57.91 7.94
CA SER A 58 12.65 -56.64 7.90
C SER A 58 12.40 -55.82 6.63
N ASP A 59 12.44 -56.47 5.46
CA ASP A 59 12.33 -55.76 4.17
C ASP A 59 11.01 -54.98 4.02
N GLY A 60 9.88 -55.57 4.47
CA GLY A 60 8.59 -54.89 4.40
C GLY A 60 8.43 -53.73 5.39
N ALA A 61 9.13 -53.78 6.53
CA ALA A 61 9.11 -52.70 7.52
C ALA A 61 10.01 -51.54 7.08
N ASP A 62 11.17 -51.85 6.47
CA ASP A 62 12.10 -50.87 5.92
C ASP A 62 11.50 -50.16 4.69
N ASP A 63 10.79 -50.89 3.82
CA ASP A 63 10.05 -50.32 2.68
C ASP A 63 8.91 -49.40 3.11
N ALA A 64 8.10 -49.81 4.11
CA ALA A 64 7.03 -48.97 4.64
C ALA A 64 7.57 -47.69 5.29
N LEU A 65 8.73 -47.77 5.95
CA LEU A 65 9.38 -46.65 6.58
C LEU A 65 10.03 -45.70 5.55
N ALA A 66 10.58 -46.24 4.46
CA ALA A 66 11.04 -45.45 3.32
C ALA A 66 9.90 -44.72 2.62
N GLN A 67 8.76 -45.38 2.40
CA GLN A 67 7.56 -44.77 1.82
C GLN A 67 7.03 -43.63 2.71
N ALA A 68 6.89 -43.86 4.02
CA ALA A 68 6.44 -42.84 4.95
C ALA A 68 7.38 -41.61 5.00
N ARG A 69 8.69 -41.82 4.87
CA ARG A 69 9.67 -40.72 4.78
C ARG A 69 9.54 -39.93 3.47
N ALA A 70 9.29 -40.61 2.35
CA ALA A 70 9.07 -39.97 1.06
C ALA A 70 7.79 -39.12 1.07
N GLU A 71 6.69 -39.66 1.59
CA GLU A 71 5.44 -38.92 1.77
C GLU A 71 5.62 -37.73 2.71
N ALA A 72 6.34 -37.88 3.82
CA ALA A 72 6.64 -36.78 4.73
C ALA A 72 7.47 -35.67 4.05
N ALA A 73 8.45 -36.03 3.22
CA ALA A 73 9.25 -35.08 2.47
C ALA A 73 8.42 -34.33 1.42
N GLU A 74 7.57 -35.03 0.67
CA GLU A 74 6.65 -34.43 -0.30
C GLU A 74 5.69 -33.44 0.38
N ARG A 75 5.07 -33.85 1.50
CA ARG A 75 4.17 -32.97 2.27
C ARG A 75 4.89 -31.75 2.83
N LEU A 76 6.14 -31.91 3.26
CA LEU A 76 6.94 -30.82 3.80
C LEU A 76 7.34 -29.82 2.71
N ASP A 77 7.64 -30.29 1.50
CA ASP A 77 7.88 -29.42 0.35
C ASP A 77 6.60 -28.71 -0.13
N ASP A 78 5.46 -29.39 -0.12
CA ASP A 78 4.15 -28.76 -0.36
C ASP A 78 3.86 -27.65 0.66
N LEU A 79 4.11 -27.91 1.94
CA LEU A 79 3.92 -26.91 3.00
C LEU A 79 4.86 -25.71 2.82
N ARG A 80 6.12 -25.94 2.43
CA ARG A 80 7.07 -24.87 2.13
C ARG A 80 6.62 -24.03 0.94
N ARG A 81 6.10 -24.67 -0.12
CA ARG A 81 5.54 -23.98 -1.27
C ARG A 81 4.33 -23.12 -0.89
N LEU A 82 3.38 -23.70 -0.16
CA LEU A 82 2.20 -22.98 0.34
C LEU A 82 2.59 -21.82 1.27
N GLN A 83 3.61 -22.00 2.11
CA GLN A 83 4.13 -20.94 2.96
C GLN A 83 4.68 -19.77 2.12
N ALA A 84 5.46 -20.07 1.08
CA ALA A 84 5.98 -19.05 0.18
C ALA A 84 4.86 -18.31 -0.57
N GLU A 85 3.88 -19.04 -1.09
CA GLU A 85 2.68 -18.47 -1.73
C GLU A 85 1.90 -17.56 -0.78
N TYR A 86 1.70 -18.00 0.46
CA TYR A 86 1.00 -17.22 1.48
C TYR A 86 1.75 -15.92 1.82
N VAL A 87 3.08 -15.97 1.99
CA VAL A 87 3.89 -14.78 2.24
C VAL A 87 3.79 -13.80 1.06
N ASN A 88 3.85 -14.30 -0.17
CA ASN A 88 3.70 -13.47 -1.37
C ASN A 88 2.30 -12.86 -1.49
N TYR A 89 1.26 -13.66 -1.24
CA TYR A 89 -0.13 -13.20 -1.20
C TYR A 89 -0.33 -12.10 -0.16
N ARG A 90 0.15 -12.32 1.07
CA ARG A 90 0.04 -11.34 2.16
C ARG A 90 0.71 -10.01 1.79
N ARG A 91 1.94 -10.06 1.27
CA ARG A 91 2.66 -8.86 0.79
C ARG A 91 1.90 -8.14 -0.32
N ARG A 92 1.25 -8.89 -1.22
CA ARG A 92 0.43 -8.30 -2.28
C ARG A 92 -0.81 -7.60 -1.71
N VAL A 93 -1.55 -8.28 -0.83
CA VAL A 93 -2.75 -7.73 -0.20
C VAL A 93 -2.44 -6.48 0.64
N GLU A 94 -1.31 -6.46 1.36
CA GLU A 94 -0.89 -5.28 2.12
C GLU A 94 -0.63 -4.07 1.20
N ARG A 95 0.06 -4.26 0.08
CA ARG A 95 0.26 -3.21 -0.94
C ARG A 95 -1.05 -2.77 -1.59
N ASP A 96 -1.90 -3.72 -1.99
CA ASP A 96 -3.18 -3.40 -2.63
C ASP A 96 -4.09 -2.59 -1.68
N ARG A 97 -4.07 -2.90 -0.38
CA ARG A 97 -4.81 -2.14 0.64
C ARG A 97 -4.33 -0.70 0.75
N GLU A 98 -3.02 -0.48 0.66
CA GLU A 98 -2.44 0.86 0.65
C GLU A 98 -2.86 1.63 -0.60
N THR A 99 -2.72 1.03 -1.79
CA THR A 99 -3.17 1.63 -3.06
C THR A 99 -4.66 1.98 -3.03
N VAL A 100 -5.52 1.10 -2.50
CA VAL A 100 -6.96 1.38 -2.37
C VAL A 100 -7.22 2.53 -1.41
N ARG A 101 -6.50 2.60 -0.28
CA ARG A 101 -6.63 3.70 0.67
C ARG A 101 -6.22 5.03 0.04
N GLU A 102 -5.11 5.06 -0.68
CA GLU A 102 -4.64 6.26 -1.39
C GLU A 102 -5.59 6.67 -2.51
N ALA A 103 -6.13 5.71 -3.27
CA ALA A 103 -7.11 5.98 -4.31
C ALA A 103 -8.41 6.55 -3.75
N ALA A 104 -8.96 5.97 -2.67
CA ALA A 104 -10.16 6.47 -2.02
C ALA A 104 -9.96 7.89 -1.45
N LYS A 105 -8.78 8.13 -0.85
CA LYS A 105 -8.40 9.46 -0.37
C LYS A 105 -8.33 10.47 -1.51
N ALA A 106 -7.70 10.11 -2.63
CA ALA A 106 -7.62 10.95 -3.83
C ALA A 106 -9.02 11.27 -4.38
N GLU A 107 -9.90 10.29 -4.47
CA GLU A 107 -11.28 10.48 -4.95
C GLU A 107 -12.06 11.49 -4.11
N VAL A 108 -11.99 11.37 -2.78
CA VAL A 108 -12.65 12.32 -1.87
C VAL A 108 -12.06 13.73 -2.02
N LEU A 109 -10.73 13.86 -2.10
CA LEU A 109 -10.08 15.16 -2.25
C LEU A 109 -10.38 15.80 -3.61
N THR A 110 -10.43 15.02 -4.69
CA THR A 110 -10.86 15.47 -6.02
C THR A 110 -12.26 16.06 -5.97
N GLY A 111 -13.20 15.41 -5.26
CA GLY A 111 -14.56 15.92 -5.08
C GLY A 111 -14.68 17.23 -4.28
N LEU A 112 -13.62 17.63 -3.55
CA LEU A 112 -13.58 18.88 -2.79
C LEU A 112 -12.88 20.03 -3.53
N LEU A 113 -12.24 19.77 -4.67
CA LEU A 113 -11.43 20.79 -5.35
C LEU A 113 -12.25 21.99 -5.81
N ASP A 114 -13.46 21.79 -6.32
CA ASP A 114 -14.33 22.89 -6.76
C ASP A 114 -14.70 23.81 -5.58
N VAL A 115 -14.91 23.23 -4.39
CA VAL A 115 -15.20 24.00 -3.18
C VAL A 115 -13.98 24.81 -2.75
N LEU A 116 -12.78 24.23 -2.83
CA LEU A 116 -11.53 24.93 -2.53
C LEU A 116 -11.29 26.07 -3.53
N ASP A 117 -11.60 25.86 -4.80
CA ASP A 117 -11.50 26.89 -5.84
C ASP A 117 -12.47 28.05 -5.57
N ASP A 118 -13.71 27.76 -5.17
CA ASP A 118 -14.69 28.79 -4.82
C ASP A 118 -14.28 29.58 -3.57
N ILE A 119 -13.66 28.92 -2.58
CA ILE A 119 -13.07 29.60 -1.41
C ILE A 119 -11.93 30.51 -1.84
N GLY A 120 -11.04 30.04 -2.72
CA GLY A 120 -9.95 30.84 -3.30
C GLY A 120 -10.49 32.05 -4.06
N ARG A 121 -11.50 31.85 -4.90
CA ARG A 121 -12.17 32.92 -5.65
C ARG A 121 -12.80 33.95 -4.72
N ALA A 122 -13.52 33.50 -3.69
CA ALA A 122 -14.10 34.40 -2.69
C ALA A 122 -13.02 35.18 -1.91
N ARG A 123 -11.86 34.58 -1.67
CA ARG A 123 -10.70 35.27 -1.05
C ARG A 123 -10.16 36.38 -1.95
N GLU A 124 -9.93 36.08 -3.22
CA GLU A 124 -9.40 37.04 -4.20
C GLU A 124 -10.33 38.25 -4.38
N HIS A 125 -11.65 38.03 -4.33
CA HIS A 125 -12.65 39.09 -4.46
C HIS A 125 -12.94 39.82 -3.14
N GLY A 126 -12.35 39.39 -2.03
CA GLY A 126 -12.56 39.99 -0.70
C GLY A 126 -13.88 39.61 -0.03
N ASP A 127 -14.61 38.63 -0.58
CA ASP A 127 -15.89 38.14 -0.06
C ASP A 127 -15.72 37.15 1.09
N LEU A 128 -14.54 36.53 1.22
CA LEU A 128 -14.21 35.59 2.29
C LEU A 128 -13.96 36.32 3.63
N THR A 129 -15.04 36.60 4.36
CA THR A 129 -15.00 37.38 5.61
C THR A 129 -15.72 36.69 6.78
N GLY A 130 -15.43 37.17 8.00
CA GLY A 130 -16.12 36.75 9.22
C GLY A 130 -16.07 35.23 9.48
N ALA A 131 -17.23 34.64 9.79
CA ALA A 131 -17.36 33.21 10.06
C ALA A 131 -17.03 32.34 8.83
N PHE A 132 -17.31 32.83 7.62
CA PHE A 132 -17.05 32.08 6.39
C PHE A 132 -15.54 31.93 6.15
N ARG A 133 -14.76 32.97 6.46
CA ARG A 133 -13.29 32.91 6.45
C ARG A 133 -12.75 31.82 7.38
N ALA A 134 -13.23 31.78 8.62
CA ALA A 134 -12.77 30.77 9.58
C ALA A 134 -13.08 29.34 9.14
N VAL A 135 -14.24 29.12 8.49
CA VAL A 135 -14.61 27.81 7.93
C VAL A 135 -13.72 27.46 6.73
N GLY A 136 -13.47 28.41 5.83
CA GLY A 136 -12.60 28.21 4.67
C GLY A 136 -11.17 27.84 5.08
N GLU A 137 -10.58 28.63 6.00
CA GLU A 137 -9.23 28.36 6.53
C GLU A 137 -9.18 27.01 7.28
N ALA A 138 -10.24 26.64 8.01
CA ALA A 138 -10.31 25.34 8.67
C ALA A 138 -10.41 24.18 7.68
N LEU A 139 -11.14 24.34 6.57
CA LEU A 139 -11.23 23.34 5.51
C LEU A 139 -9.88 23.17 4.81
N GLU A 140 -9.23 24.27 4.44
CA GLU A 140 -7.89 24.27 3.85
C GLU A 140 -6.88 23.57 4.78
N ALA A 141 -6.90 23.90 6.09
CA ALA A 141 -6.05 23.23 7.07
C ALA A 141 -6.33 21.71 7.17
N ALA A 142 -7.60 21.30 7.06
CA ALA A 142 -7.99 19.90 7.11
C ALA A 142 -7.50 19.11 5.89
N VAL A 143 -7.65 19.66 4.67
CA VAL A 143 -7.17 19.01 3.44
C VAL A 143 -5.64 19.01 3.36
N ASN A 144 -4.98 20.08 3.83
CA ASN A 144 -3.52 20.13 3.92
C ASN A 144 -2.98 19.11 4.92
N LYS A 145 -3.66 18.90 6.06
CA LYS A 145 -3.32 17.82 7.00
C LYS A 145 -3.54 16.44 6.41
N ALA A 146 -4.52 16.31 5.50
CA ALA A 146 -4.67 15.11 4.70
C ALA A 146 -3.57 14.99 3.62
N GLY A 147 -2.65 15.94 3.46
CA GLY A 147 -1.55 15.87 2.50
C GLY A 147 -1.94 16.29 1.08
N LEU A 148 -3.03 17.06 0.93
CA LEU A 148 -3.29 17.82 -0.28
C LEU A 148 -2.34 19.01 -0.32
N GLU A 149 -1.70 19.23 -1.48
CA GLU A 149 -0.83 20.37 -1.73
C GLU A 149 -1.32 21.12 -2.95
N GLN A 150 -1.43 22.44 -2.83
CA GLN A 150 -1.71 23.36 -3.92
C GLN A 150 -0.40 23.78 -4.60
N TYR A 151 -0.42 23.92 -5.93
CA TYR A 151 0.73 24.40 -6.69
C TYR A 151 0.29 25.19 -7.94
N GLY A 152 1.27 25.83 -8.59
CA GLY A 152 1.08 26.73 -9.71
C GLY A 152 0.90 28.15 -9.20
N GLU A 153 2.02 28.84 -8.98
CA GLU A 153 2.08 30.25 -8.62
C GLU A 153 2.52 31.08 -9.85
N PRO A 154 2.07 32.34 -9.98
CA PRO A 154 2.57 33.22 -11.03
C PRO A 154 4.10 33.39 -10.92
N GLY A 155 4.80 33.15 -12.02
CA GLY A 155 6.26 33.15 -12.09
C GLY A 155 6.92 31.77 -12.07
N ASP A 156 6.16 30.69 -11.83
CA ASP A 156 6.68 29.33 -11.93
C ASP A 156 7.10 28.99 -13.36
N GLU A 157 8.20 28.25 -13.51
CA GLU A 157 8.57 27.66 -14.81
C GLU A 157 7.47 26.68 -15.26
N PHE A 158 7.12 26.73 -16.55
CA PHE A 158 6.11 25.85 -17.11
C PHE A 158 6.64 24.40 -17.19
N ASP A 159 5.83 23.46 -16.71
CA ASP A 159 6.14 22.03 -16.71
C ASP A 159 4.90 21.29 -17.24
N PRO A 160 4.96 20.71 -18.45
CA PRO A 160 3.83 20.01 -19.07
C PRO A 160 3.26 18.85 -18.24
N THR A 161 4.02 18.32 -17.26
CA THR A 161 3.56 17.21 -16.42
C THR A 161 2.58 17.66 -15.34
N ILE A 162 2.70 18.90 -14.87
CA ILE A 162 1.90 19.46 -13.77
C ILE A 162 1.06 20.67 -14.19
N HIS A 163 1.37 21.30 -15.32
CA HIS A 163 0.72 22.51 -15.84
C HIS A 163 -0.02 22.26 -17.16
N GLU A 164 -1.24 22.79 -17.26
CA GLU A 164 -2.06 22.83 -18.47
C GLU A 164 -2.09 24.27 -19.00
N ALA A 165 -1.37 24.55 -20.09
CA ALA A 165 -1.38 25.86 -20.72
C ALA A 165 -2.69 26.07 -21.50
N LEU A 166 -3.47 27.10 -21.12
CA LEU A 166 -4.71 27.47 -21.81
C LEU A 166 -4.57 28.71 -22.69
N MET A 167 -3.56 29.53 -22.40
CA MET A 167 -3.28 30.77 -23.13
C MET A 167 -1.78 30.88 -23.32
N HIS A 168 -1.38 31.25 -24.54
CA HIS A 168 0.02 31.48 -24.89
C HIS A 168 0.18 32.94 -25.30
N SER A 169 1.26 33.55 -24.82
CA SER A 169 1.67 34.91 -25.16
C SER A 169 3.19 34.96 -25.31
N TYR A 170 3.70 36.05 -25.88
CA TYR A 170 5.14 36.28 -25.99
C TYR A 170 5.53 37.47 -25.14
N ASP A 171 6.63 37.36 -24.43
CA ASP A 171 7.16 38.40 -23.56
C ASP A 171 8.71 38.38 -23.62
N ASP A 172 9.31 39.53 -23.93
CA ASP A 172 10.77 39.71 -24.00
C ASP A 172 11.43 39.68 -22.62
N THR A 173 10.65 39.71 -21.54
CA THR A 173 11.14 39.77 -20.16
C THR A 173 11.35 38.40 -19.51
N VAL A 174 10.90 37.31 -20.16
CA VAL A 174 11.09 35.94 -19.68
C VAL A 174 12.14 35.20 -20.50
N ASP A 175 13.05 34.50 -19.82
CA ASP A 175 14.11 33.72 -20.47
C ASP A 175 13.64 32.30 -20.87
N VAL A 176 12.60 31.81 -20.20
CA VAL A 176 12.01 30.46 -20.38
C VAL A 176 10.49 30.53 -20.36
N VAL A 177 9.82 29.49 -20.84
CA VAL A 177 8.35 29.41 -20.81
C VAL A 177 7.88 29.47 -19.35
N THR A 178 7.20 30.55 -19.00
CA THR A 178 6.87 30.89 -17.62
C THR A 178 5.37 31.07 -17.44
N CYS A 179 4.82 30.57 -16.33
CA CYS A 179 3.43 30.75 -15.95
C CYS A 179 3.17 32.21 -15.53
N THR A 180 2.60 33.04 -16.41
CA THR A 180 2.36 34.47 -16.11
C THR A 180 1.11 34.68 -15.26
N GLN A 181 0.10 33.84 -15.46
CA GLN A 181 -1.13 33.90 -14.69
C GLN A 181 -1.66 32.49 -14.41
N ILE A 182 -2.15 32.30 -13.19
CA ILE A 182 -2.80 31.07 -12.77
C ILE A 182 -4.30 31.29 -12.88
N LEU A 183 -4.94 30.59 -13.81
CA LEU A 183 -6.38 30.67 -14.06
C LEU A 183 -7.13 29.74 -13.11
N GLN A 184 -6.53 28.59 -12.79
CA GLN A 184 -7.05 27.63 -11.84
C GLN A 184 -5.86 26.91 -11.18
N PRO A 185 -5.81 26.86 -9.83
CA PRO A 185 -4.70 26.23 -9.14
C PRO A 185 -4.66 24.71 -9.35
N GLY A 186 -3.45 24.16 -9.36
CA GLY A 186 -3.18 22.73 -9.39
C GLY A 186 -3.20 22.12 -8.00
N TYR A 187 -3.52 20.83 -7.92
CA TYR A 187 -3.53 20.09 -6.66
C TYR A 187 -2.93 18.70 -6.80
N ARG A 188 -2.13 18.29 -5.82
CA ARG A 188 -1.51 16.97 -5.73
C ARG A 188 -1.58 16.39 -4.32
N VAL A 189 -1.42 15.08 -4.21
CA VAL A 189 -1.30 14.36 -2.93
C VAL A 189 -0.09 13.44 -3.01
N GLY A 190 0.97 13.76 -2.26
CA GLY A 190 2.26 13.10 -2.44
C GLY A 190 2.73 13.25 -3.89
N ASP A 191 3.02 12.13 -4.55
CA ASP A 191 3.47 12.11 -5.96
C ASP A 191 2.31 12.09 -6.97
N ARG A 192 1.06 11.96 -6.50
CA ARG A 192 -0.10 11.85 -7.38
C ARG A 192 -0.72 13.21 -7.66
N ILE A 193 -0.69 13.61 -8.93
CA ILE A 193 -1.40 14.80 -9.42
C ILE A 193 -2.91 14.50 -9.43
N LEU A 194 -3.70 15.31 -8.73
CA LEU A 194 -5.16 15.23 -8.78
C LEU A 194 -5.74 16.09 -9.89
N ARG A 195 -5.14 17.26 -10.11
CA ARG A 195 -5.51 18.20 -11.16
C ARG A 195 -4.32 19.10 -11.51
N ALA A 196 -4.03 19.21 -12.80
CA ALA A 196 -3.02 20.14 -13.31
C ALA A 196 -3.42 21.59 -13.04
N ALA A 197 -2.45 22.47 -12.79
CA ALA A 197 -2.74 23.91 -12.71
C ALA A 197 -2.99 24.44 -14.13
N ARG A 198 -4.07 25.19 -14.32
CA ARG A 198 -4.37 25.83 -15.60
C ARG A 198 -3.78 27.21 -15.62
N VAL A 199 -2.92 27.44 -16.59
CA VAL A 199 -2.04 28.61 -16.61
C VAL A 199 -2.09 29.32 -17.96
N ALA A 200 -1.87 30.62 -17.93
CA ALA A 200 -1.40 31.37 -19.07
C ALA A 200 0.12 31.36 -19.04
N VAL A 201 0.75 31.08 -20.18
CA VAL A 201 2.21 31.06 -20.31
C VAL A 201 2.70 32.19 -21.20
N ALA A 202 3.88 32.69 -20.89
CA ALA A 202 4.66 33.54 -21.79
C ALA A 202 5.92 32.81 -22.24
N GLU A 203 6.19 32.86 -23.54
CA GLU A 203 7.42 32.37 -24.15
C GLU A 203 8.32 33.56 -24.54
N PRO A 204 9.66 33.41 -24.48
CA PRO A 204 10.56 34.42 -25.01
C PRO A 204 10.28 34.67 -26.49
N THR A 205 10.23 35.92 -26.91
CA THR A 205 10.00 36.31 -28.32
C THR A 205 11.10 35.77 -29.26
N GLU A 206 12.29 35.44 -28.75
CA GLU A 206 13.34 34.77 -29.54
C GLU A 206 12.95 33.34 -29.97
N ALA A 207 12.04 32.67 -29.24
CA ALA A 207 11.53 31.35 -29.63
C ALA A 207 10.62 31.40 -30.88
N LEU A 208 9.98 32.54 -31.17
CA LEU A 208 9.22 32.76 -32.40
C LEU A 208 10.09 32.64 -33.65
N THR A 209 11.31 33.19 -33.59
CA THR A 209 12.23 33.18 -34.72
C THR A 209 12.74 31.78 -35.05
N ASP A 210 12.90 30.92 -34.04
CA ASP A 210 13.33 29.53 -34.23
C ASP A 210 12.21 28.64 -34.76
N GLN A 211 10.98 28.78 -34.23
CA GLN A 211 9.82 28.00 -34.70
C GLN A 211 9.43 28.34 -36.15
N GLN A 212 9.45 29.62 -36.53
CA GLN A 212 9.17 30.05 -37.91
C GLN A 212 10.23 29.55 -38.90
N SER A 213 11.49 29.43 -38.46
CA SER A 213 12.58 28.89 -39.27
C SER A 213 12.47 27.37 -39.46
N ALA A 214 11.98 26.65 -38.44
CA ALA A 214 11.77 25.20 -38.49
C ALA A 214 10.56 24.81 -39.35
N ASP A 215 9.42 25.50 -39.21
CA ASP A 215 8.24 25.25 -40.05
C ASP A 215 8.54 25.56 -41.52
N ALA A 216 9.24 26.65 -41.83
CA ALA A 216 9.64 27.01 -43.20
C ALA A 216 10.62 26.02 -43.84
N ALA A 217 11.46 25.33 -43.05
CA ALA A 217 12.36 24.30 -43.55
C ALA A 217 11.64 22.95 -43.81
N SER A 218 10.56 22.68 -43.06
CA SER A 218 9.77 21.45 -43.22
C SER A 218 8.86 21.48 -44.46
N ASP A 219 8.37 22.66 -44.86
CA ASP A 219 7.58 22.83 -46.09
C ASP A 219 8.43 22.67 -47.37
N ASP A 220 9.73 22.96 -47.33
CA ASP A 220 10.65 22.86 -48.49
C ASP A 220 11.10 21.39 -48.77
N GLU A 221 11.05 20.52 -47.75
CA GLU A 221 11.38 19.08 -47.88
C GLU A 221 10.22 18.24 -48.49
N VAL A 222 8.97 18.71 -48.38
CA VAL A 222 7.79 17.97 -48.91
C VAL A 222 7.61 18.15 -50.42
N ASP A 223 8.11 19.24 -51.01
CA ASP A 223 8.05 19.50 -52.47
C ASP A 223 9.17 18.78 -53.25
N SER A 224 10.17 18.22 -52.56
CA SER A 224 11.34 17.57 -53.18
C SER A 224 11.19 16.05 -53.41
N ALA A 225 10.06 15.44 -53.00
CA ALA A 225 9.80 14.02 -53.21
C ALA A 225 9.03 13.78 -54.53
N GLU A 226 9.76 13.76 -55.65
CA GLU A 226 9.22 13.35 -56.95
C GLU A 226 8.64 11.91 -56.90
N PRO A 227 7.49 11.64 -57.56
CA PRO A 227 6.99 10.29 -57.74
C PRO A 227 7.70 9.64 -58.94
N ASP A 228 8.56 8.65 -58.68
CA ASP A 228 9.13 7.77 -59.71
C ASP A 228 8.00 7.04 -60.47
N ASN A 229 7.94 7.22 -61.79
CA ASN A 229 7.11 6.46 -62.73
C ASN A 229 7.96 5.92 -63.89
#